data_AF-A0A964E6P5-F1
#
_entry.id   AF-A0A964E6P5-F1
#
_cell.length_a   1.000
_cell.length_b   1.000
_cell.length_c   1.000
_cell.angle_alpha   90.00
_cell.angle_beta   90.00
_cell.angle_gamma   90.00
#
_symmetry.space_group_name_H-M   'P 1'
#
loop_
_entity.id
_entity.type
_entity.pdbx_description
1 polymer ?
#
loop_
_entity_poly.entity_id
_entity_poly.type
_entity_poly.pdbx_seq_one_letter_code
_entity_poly.pdbx_strand_id
1 'polypeptide(L)'
;MTQPTVFTETKQRNLRPFQPGQSGNPAGRPKGARSRVTESFLRALEEDFTEHGAAAIAAARQSDPVAYIRIVASLVPKGFEISGEVAVKRKLEDMSDDELMAIISGVGLTVAAEVEHED
;
A
#
# COMPACT_ATOMS: atom_id res chain seq x y z
N MET A 1 -31.01 -32.37 22.31
CA MET A 1 -32.27 -31.66 22.03
C MET A 1 -31.91 -30.29 21.50
N THR A 2 -32.19 -30.03 20.23
CA THR A 2 -31.99 -28.70 19.62
C THR A 2 -33.25 -28.40 18.81
N GLN A 3 -34.03 -27.40 19.26
CA GLN A 3 -35.32 -27.03 18.67
C GLN A 3 -35.14 -26.42 17.26
N PRO A 4 -36.06 -26.65 16.31
CA PRO A 4 -36.03 -26.00 15.01
C PRO A 4 -36.54 -24.55 15.10
N THR A 5 -35.86 -23.65 14.41
CA THR A 5 -36.10 -22.21 14.35
C THR A 5 -37.42 -21.90 13.62
N VAL A 6 -38.49 -21.59 14.37
CA VAL A 6 -39.88 -21.37 13.87
C VAL A 6 -40.17 -19.96 13.32
N PHE A 7 -39.16 -19.11 13.10
CA PHE A 7 -39.39 -17.70 12.74
C PHE A 7 -39.64 -17.42 11.24
N THR A 8 -39.52 -18.40 10.34
CA THR A 8 -39.62 -18.17 8.88
C THR A 8 -40.83 -18.78 8.18
N GLU A 9 -41.68 -19.52 8.90
CA GLU A 9 -42.79 -20.31 8.33
C GLU A 9 -43.78 -19.49 7.49
N THR A 10 -44.11 -18.27 7.93
CA THR A 10 -45.10 -17.43 7.23
C THR A 10 -44.62 -16.91 5.89
N LYS A 11 -43.31 -16.69 5.72
CA LYS A 11 -42.73 -16.11 4.50
C LYS A 11 -42.50 -17.14 3.39
N GLN A 12 -42.45 -18.43 3.74
CA GLN A 12 -42.13 -19.51 2.79
C GLN A 12 -43.34 -20.28 2.27
N ARG A 13 -44.56 -19.99 2.77
CA ARG A 13 -45.78 -20.76 2.51
C ARG A 13 -46.18 -20.92 1.03
N ASN A 14 -45.68 -20.08 0.12
CA ASN A 14 -46.02 -20.10 -1.31
C ASN A 14 -44.80 -20.12 -2.26
N LEU A 15 -43.60 -20.44 -1.77
CA LEU A 15 -42.40 -20.45 -2.62
C LEU A 15 -42.30 -21.78 -3.38
N ARG A 16 -42.23 -21.71 -4.71
CA ARG A 16 -41.88 -22.87 -5.55
C ARG A 16 -40.35 -23.02 -5.56
N PRO A 17 -39.80 -24.20 -5.23
CA PRO A 17 -38.36 -24.44 -5.36
C PRO A 17 -37.91 -24.20 -6.81
N PHE A 18 -36.74 -23.60 -7.00
CA PHE A 18 -36.12 -23.51 -8.31
C PHE A 18 -35.77 -24.91 -8.83
N GLN A 19 -35.84 -25.13 -10.14
CA GLN A 19 -35.42 -26.40 -10.73
C GLN A 19 -33.92 -26.63 -10.49
N PRO A 20 -33.46 -27.88 -10.30
CA PRO A 20 -32.05 -28.18 -10.20
C PRO A 20 -31.28 -27.60 -11.41
N GLY A 21 -30.28 -26.75 -11.15
CA GLY A 21 -29.50 -26.05 -12.18
C GLY A 21 -30.03 -24.66 -12.59
N GLN A 22 -31.15 -24.20 -12.04
CA GLN A 22 -31.73 -22.90 -12.35
C GLN A 22 -31.53 -21.91 -11.19
N SER A 23 -30.86 -20.79 -11.47
CA SER A 23 -30.72 -19.68 -10.52
C SER A 23 -32.02 -18.87 -10.46
N GLY A 24 -32.44 -18.44 -9.27
CA GLY A 24 -33.53 -17.47 -9.09
C GLY A 24 -33.23 -16.08 -9.65
N ASN A 25 -31.98 -15.83 -10.05
CA ASN A 25 -31.57 -14.69 -10.83
C ASN A 25 -30.73 -15.17 -12.04
N PRO A 26 -31.37 -15.50 -13.18
CA PRO A 26 -30.71 -16.04 -14.36
C PRO A 26 -29.68 -15.07 -14.98
N ALA A 27 -29.89 -13.77 -14.82
CA ALA A 27 -28.99 -12.72 -15.33
C ALA A 27 -27.83 -12.40 -14.37
N GLY A 28 -27.82 -12.99 -13.16
CA GLY A 28 -26.84 -12.69 -12.13
C GLY A 28 -26.92 -11.26 -11.61
N ARG A 29 -25.93 -10.86 -10.81
CA ARG A 29 -25.82 -9.47 -10.34
C ARG A 29 -25.66 -8.56 -11.56
N PRO A 30 -26.44 -7.45 -11.69
CA PRO A 30 -26.28 -6.53 -12.80
C PRO A 30 -24.82 -6.07 -12.89
N LYS A 31 -24.22 -6.37 -14.04
CA LYS A 31 -22.80 -6.18 -14.28
C LYS A 31 -22.50 -4.67 -14.26
N GLY A 32 -21.57 -4.27 -13.40
CA GLY A 32 -20.91 -2.96 -13.52
C GLY A 32 -21.50 -1.78 -12.76
N ALA A 33 -22.51 -1.90 -11.88
CA ALA A 33 -22.94 -0.72 -11.09
C ALA A 33 -21.80 -0.17 -10.20
N ARG A 34 -21.07 -1.06 -9.51
CA ARG A 34 -19.88 -0.68 -8.75
C ARG A 34 -18.73 -0.23 -9.65
N SER A 35 -18.47 -0.98 -10.72
CA SER A 35 -17.40 -0.68 -11.66
C SER A 35 -17.58 0.68 -12.33
N ARG A 36 -18.80 1.03 -12.72
CA ARG A 36 -19.16 2.33 -13.33
C ARG A 36 -18.92 3.49 -12.36
N VAL A 37 -19.31 3.33 -11.09
CA VAL A 37 -19.06 4.36 -10.07
C VAL A 37 -17.55 4.56 -9.89
N THR A 38 -16.79 3.48 -9.75
CA THR A 38 -15.32 3.55 -9.63
C THR A 38 -14.69 4.22 -10.85
N GLU A 39 -15.08 3.82 -12.06
CA GLU A 39 -14.57 4.39 -13.31
C GLU A 39 -14.89 5.89 -13.42
N SER A 40 -16.13 6.28 -13.15
CA SER A 40 -16.52 7.70 -13.17
C SER A 40 -15.76 8.54 -12.15
N PHE A 41 -15.49 7.98 -10.97
CA PHE A 41 -14.72 8.64 -9.92
C PHE A 41 -13.26 8.83 -10.33
N LEU A 42 -12.63 7.79 -10.87
CA LEU A 42 -11.24 7.86 -11.33
C LEU A 42 -11.08 8.87 -12.46
N ARG A 43 -12.03 8.93 -13.40
CA ARG A 43 -12.00 9.92 -14.50
C ARG A 43 -12.11 11.35 -13.98
N ALA A 44 -13.07 11.62 -13.08
CA ALA A 44 -13.23 12.94 -12.48
C ALA A 44 -11.98 13.35 -11.68
N LEU A 45 -11.35 12.40 -10.99
CA LEU A 45 -10.12 12.63 -10.25
C LEU A 45 -8.94 12.92 -11.19
N GLU A 46 -8.82 12.23 -12.32
CA GLU A 46 -7.79 12.49 -13.33
C GLU A 46 -7.94 13.89 -13.95
N GLU A 47 -9.16 14.29 -14.30
CA GLU A 47 -9.48 15.62 -14.82
C GLU A 47 -9.07 16.72 -13.82
N ASP A 48 -9.49 16.60 -12.55
CA ASP A 48 -9.12 17.53 -11.48
C ASP A 48 -7.61 17.54 -11.22
N PHE A 49 -6.98 16.37 -11.17
CA PHE A 49 -5.55 16.26 -10.91
C PHE A 49 -4.70 16.84 -12.05
N THR A 50 -5.19 16.81 -13.29
CA THR A 50 -4.52 17.43 -14.44
C THR A 50 -4.42 18.95 -14.27
N GLU A 51 -5.47 19.59 -13.75
CA GLU A 51 -5.52 21.04 -13.58
C GLU A 51 -4.95 21.51 -12.24
N HIS A 52 -5.12 20.73 -11.16
CA HIS A 52 -4.82 21.16 -9.79
C HIS A 52 -3.80 20.29 -9.05
N GLY A 53 -3.40 19.16 -9.62
CA GLY A 53 -2.55 18.17 -8.95
C GLY A 53 -1.18 18.69 -8.53
N ALA A 54 -0.55 19.53 -9.34
CA ALA A 54 0.75 20.12 -9.01
C ALA A 54 0.68 21.03 -7.77
N ALA A 55 -0.38 21.85 -7.67
CA ALA A 55 -0.62 22.71 -6.52
C ALA A 55 -0.96 21.88 -5.28
N ALA A 56 -1.78 20.84 -5.42
CA ALA A 56 -2.11 19.91 -4.35
C ALA A 56 -0.87 19.19 -3.80
N ILE A 57 0.04 18.74 -4.67
CA ILE A 57 1.33 18.15 -4.27
C ILE A 57 2.19 19.14 -3.49
N ALA A 58 2.28 20.39 -3.97
CA ALA A 58 3.07 21.42 -3.29
C ALA A 58 2.49 21.73 -1.90
N ALA A 59 1.16 21.81 -1.78
CA ALA A 59 0.48 22.01 -0.50
C ALA A 59 0.66 20.80 0.43
N ALA A 60 0.58 19.57 -0.07
CA ALA A 60 0.81 18.36 0.71
C ALA A 60 2.24 18.33 1.28
N ARG A 61 3.24 18.71 0.49
CA ARG A 61 4.64 18.80 0.95
C ARG A 61 4.83 19.79 2.10
N GLN A 62 4.11 20.90 2.08
CA GLN A 62 4.21 21.94 3.10
C GLN A 62 3.41 21.60 4.37
N SER A 63 2.24 20.99 4.21
CA SER A 63 1.32 20.68 5.32
C SER A 63 1.69 19.41 6.08
N ASP A 64 2.03 18.33 5.37
CA ASP A 64 2.49 17.07 5.95
C ASP A 64 3.59 16.44 5.07
N PRO A 65 4.86 16.82 5.29
CA PRO A 65 5.98 16.29 4.53
C PRO A 65 6.18 14.77 4.74
N VAL A 66 5.77 14.23 5.88
CA VAL A 66 5.91 12.79 6.18
C VAL A 66 4.92 11.98 5.36
N ALA A 67 3.66 12.41 5.29
CA ALA A 67 2.66 11.79 4.42
C ALA A 67 3.06 11.92 2.95
N TYR A 68 3.58 13.07 2.52
CA TYR A 68 4.09 13.27 1.16
C TYR A 68 5.17 12.25 0.79
N ILE A 69 6.21 12.09 1.63
CA ILE A 69 7.28 11.10 1.39
C ILE A 69 6.72 9.67 1.39
N ARG A 70 5.75 9.36 2.25
CA ARG A 70 5.10 8.04 2.29
C ARG A 70 4.33 7.74 1.00
N ILE A 71 3.63 8.72 0.45
CA ILE A 71 2.93 8.58 -0.84
C ILE A 71 3.95 8.31 -1.94
N VAL A 72 5.03 9.09 -2.01
CA VAL A 72 6.12 8.88 -2.99
C VAL A 72 6.72 7.49 -2.86
N ALA A 73 7.01 7.04 -1.63
CA ALA A 73 7.53 5.70 -1.38
C ALA A 73 6.53 4.59 -1.76
N SER A 74 5.22 4.84 -1.68
CA SER A 74 4.19 3.86 -2.06
C SER A 74 4.05 3.68 -3.58
N LEU A 75 4.48 4.66 -4.37
CA LEU A 75 4.53 4.56 -5.84
C LEU A 75 5.67 3.65 -6.31
N VAL A 76 6.71 3.49 -5.50
CA VAL A 76 7.80 2.57 -5.78
C VAL A 76 7.32 1.13 -5.51
N PRO A 77 7.35 0.23 -6.52
CA PRO A 77 6.98 -1.15 -6.32
C PRO A 77 7.79 -1.78 -5.19
N LYS A 78 7.15 -2.52 -4.29
CA LYS A 78 7.80 -3.12 -3.10
C LYS A 78 8.90 -4.15 -3.41
N GLY A 79 9.03 -4.56 -4.67
CA GLY A 79 10.09 -5.43 -5.18
C GLY A 79 10.95 -4.78 -6.25
N PHE A 80 10.95 -3.44 -6.34
CA PHE A 80 11.86 -2.73 -7.22
C PHE A 80 13.25 -2.78 -6.60
N GLU A 81 14.07 -3.74 -7.03
CA GLU A 81 15.51 -3.65 -6.87
C GLU A 81 15.95 -2.45 -7.71
N ILE A 82 16.19 -1.32 -7.04
CA ILE A 82 16.79 -0.16 -7.69
C ILE A 82 18.22 -0.59 -8.02
N SER A 83 18.42 -1.13 -9.23
CA SER A 83 19.74 -1.38 -9.84
C SER A 83 20.39 -0.07 -10.29
N GLY A 84 20.25 0.97 -9.46
CA GLY A 84 20.68 2.34 -9.71
C GLY A 84 21.05 2.93 -8.36
N GLU A 85 22.34 2.96 -8.10
CA GLU A 85 23.06 3.87 -7.20
C GLU A 85 22.20 4.64 -6.18
N VAL A 86 22.55 4.48 -4.89
CA VAL A 86 21.86 4.99 -3.68
C VAL A 86 20.88 3.98 -3.05
N ALA A 87 21.31 2.72 -2.97
CA ALA A 87 21.00 1.89 -1.81
C ALA A 87 22.27 1.79 -0.95
N VAL A 88 22.33 2.56 0.14
CA VAL A 88 23.31 2.36 1.22
C VAL A 88 22.90 1.11 2.01
N LYS A 89 22.99 -0.03 1.34
CA LYS A 89 23.01 -1.38 1.90
C LYS A 89 23.94 -2.21 1.02
N ARG A 90 25.19 -1.76 0.88
CA ARG A 90 26.25 -2.71 0.51
C ARG A 90 26.37 -3.70 1.66
N LYS A 91 26.26 -5.00 1.38
CA LYS A 91 26.60 -6.01 2.39
C LYS A 91 28.09 -5.87 2.69
N LEU A 92 28.47 -6.08 3.94
CA LEU A 92 29.87 -6.01 4.37
C LEU A 92 30.77 -6.95 3.54
N GLU A 93 30.19 -8.08 3.10
CA GLU A 93 30.81 -9.12 2.28
C GLU A 93 31.20 -8.66 0.86
N ASP A 94 30.58 -7.59 0.35
CA ASP A 94 30.81 -7.06 -1.00
C ASP A 94 31.78 -5.88 -1.04
N MET A 95 32.35 -5.52 0.13
CA MET A 95 33.32 -4.42 0.25
C MET A 95 34.74 -4.94 0.06
N SER A 96 35.58 -4.17 -0.63
CA SER A 96 37.00 -4.50 -0.72
C SER A 96 37.69 -4.28 0.63
N ASP A 97 38.79 -4.99 0.87
CA ASP A 97 39.58 -4.85 2.10
C ASP A 97 40.04 -3.40 2.32
N ASP A 98 40.35 -2.66 1.25
CA ASP A 98 40.72 -1.25 1.32
C ASP A 98 39.56 -0.36 1.80
N GLU A 99 38.34 -0.62 1.32
CA GLU A 99 37.14 0.09 1.76
C GLU A 99 36.78 -0.25 3.22
N LEU A 100 36.98 -1.51 3.64
CA LEU A 100 36.78 -1.96 5.01
C LEU A 100 37.78 -1.29 5.97
N MET A 101 39.05 -1.21 5.58
CA MET A 101 40.10 -0.54 6.37
C MET A 101 39.84 0.96 6.53
N ALA A 102 39.28 1.62 5.52
CA ALA A 102 38.87 3.02 5.59
C ALA A 102 37.73 3.24 6.61
N ILE A 103 36.75 2.33 6.68
CA ILE A 103 35.67 2.41 7.67
C ILE A 103 36.20 2.14 9.08
N ILE A 104 37.01 1.09 9.27
CA ILE A 104 37.57 0.74 10.58
C ILE A 104 38.42 1.89 11.14
N SER A 105 39.24 2.52 10.30
CA SER A 105 40.05 3.68 10.72
C SER A 105 39.19 4.91 11.05
N GLY A 106 38.10 5.16 10.30
CA GLY A 106 37.15 6.23 10.62
C GLY A 106 36.35 6.01 11.91
N VAL A 107 35.97 4.76 12.21
CA VAL A 107 35.29 4.39 13.46
C VAL A 107 36.28 4.43 14.66
N GLY A 108 37.53 4.02 14.47
CA GLY A 108 38.56 4.14 15.50
C GLY A 108 38.82 5.59 15.92
N LEU A 109 38.72 6.54 14.98
CA LEU A 109 38.87 7.98 15.27
C LEU A 109 37.70 8.56 16.08
N THR A 110 36.48 8.00 15.92
CA THR A 110 35.29 8.46 16.64
C THR A 110 35.19 7.85 18.03
N VAL A 111 35.56 6.57 18.21
CA VAL A 111 35.62 5.93 19.53
C VAL A 111 36.73 6.51 20.41
N ALA A 112 37.87 6.90 19.83
CA ALA A 112 38.94 7.55 20.59
C ALA A 112 38.56 8.96 21.10
N ALA A 113 37.64 9.66 20.42
CA ALA A 113 37.19 10.98 20.83
C ALA A 113 36.14 10.96 21.96
N GLU A 114 35.48 9.82 22.19
CA GLU A 114 34.48 9.67 23.26
C GLU A 114 35.08 9.26 24.62
N VAL A 115 36.37 8.90 24.68
CA VAL A 115 37.01 8.40 25.91
C VAL A 115 37.66 9.52 26.76
N GLU A 116 37.66 10.79 26.32
CA GLU A 116 38.24 11.91 27.11
C GLU A 116 37.21 12.76 27.90
N HIS A 117 35.97 12.29 28.07
CA HIS A 117 34.99 12.96 28.93
C HIS A 117 34.32 11.99 29.92
N GLU A 118 35.12 11.38 30.80
CA GLU A 118 34.67 11.06 32.16
C GLU A 118 35.88 11.02 33.13
N ASP A 119 35.78 11.85 34.18
CA ASP A 119 36.65 12.13 35.34
C ASP A 119 37.93 12.97 35.20
#